data_AF-A0A3D5FDA5-F1
#
_entry.id   AF-A0A3D5FDA5-F1
#
_cell.length_a   1.000
_cell.length_b   1.000
_cell.length_c   1.000
_cell.angle_alpha   90.00
_cell.angle_beta   90.00
_cell.angle_gamma   90.00
#
_symmetry.space_group_name_H-M   'P 1'
#
loop_
_entity.id
_entity.type
_entity.pdbx_description
1 polymer ?
#
loop_
_entity_poly.entity_id
_entity_poly.type
_entity_poly.pdbx_seq_one_letter_code
_entity_poly.pdbx_strand_id
1 'polypeptide(L)'
;NAENRLAQRVNDALRQEFGKRSVPQVISGDRVEIMDVVRETTDQETKSLGIEVVDVRLKRVDLDTTISIGVYQRMEAERSRVAKDLRARGAEAAEKIRADADRQRAIILA
;
A
#
# COMPACT_ATOMS: atom_id res chain seq x y z
N ASN A 1 20.28 32.96 -4.61
CA ASN A 1 21.17 31.90 -4.07
C ASN A 1 20.66 31.21 -2.80
N ALA A 2 20.02 31.90 -1.83
CA ALA A 2 19.43 31.22 -0.67
C ALA A 2 18.11 30.48 -1.01
N GLU A 3 17.26 31.11 -1.82
CA GLU A 3 15.97 30.56 -2.26
C GLU A 3 16.10 29.22 -3.01
N ASN A 4 17.03 29.12 -3.97
CA ASN A 4 17.28 27.86 -4.70
C ASN A 4 17.78 26.74 -3.77
N ARG A 5 18.60 27.07 -2.77
CA ARG A 5 19.09 26.06 -1.80
C ARG A 5 17.97 25.58 -0.88
N LEU A 6 17.07 26.48 -0.48
CA LEU A 6 15.89 26.12 0.29
C LEU A 6 14.94 25.24 -0.54
N ALA A 7 14.66 25.63 -1.78
CA ALA A 7 13.81 24.86 -2.68
C ALA A 7 14.35 23.45 -2.96
N GLN A 8 15.67 23.29 -3.09
CA GLN A 8 16.28 21.96 -3.23
C GLN A 8 16.11 21.11 -1.97
N ARG A 9 16.38 21.66 -0.78
CA ARG A 9 16.20 20.93 0.48
C ARG A 9 14.76 20.47 0.72
N VAL A 10 13.79 21.35 0.46
CA VAL A 10 12.37 21.00 0.59
C VAL A 10 11.99 19.87 -0.38
N ASN A 11 12.51 19.90 -1.61
CA ASN A 11 12.29 18.81 -2.58
C ASN A 11 12.92 17.49 -2.13
N ASP A 12 14.12 17.52 -1.53
CA ASP A 12 14.79 16.31 -1.05
C ASP A 12 14.08 15.72 0.17
N ALA A 13 13.65 16.56 1.12
CA ALA A 13 12.85 16.15 2.28
C ALA A 13 11.50 15.54 1.84
N LEU A 14 10.81 16.17 0.89
CA LEU A 14 9.60 15.62 0.27
C LEU A 14 9.89 14.24 -0.35
N ARG A 15 10.92 14.11 -1.20
CA ARG A 15 11.26 12.82 -1.81
C ARG A 15 11.59 11.74 -0.80
N GLN A 16 12.29 12.08 0.27
CA GLN A 16 12.67 11.13 1.31
C GLN A 16 11.45 10.62 2.08
N GLU A 17 10.52 11.50 2.47
CA GLU A 17 9.28 11.10 3.16
C GLU A 17 8.35 10.27 2.27
N PHE A 18 8.25 10.63 0.98
CA PHE A 18 7.51 9.83 0.00
C PHE A 18 8.20 8.47 -0.29
N GLY A 19 9.51 8.36 -0.15
CA GLY A 19 10.26 7.11 -0.32
C GLY A 19 10.16 6.15 0.88
N LYS A 20 9.88 6.66 2.08
CA LYS A 20 9.67 5.85 3.30
C LYS A 20 8.28 5.22 3.36
N ARG A 21 7.27 5.81 2.69
CA ARG A 21 5.88 5.33 2.69
C ARG A 21 5.53 4.66 1.37
N SER A 22 4.65 3.66 1.40
CA SER A 22 4.22 3.01 0.17
C SER A 22 3.25 3.91 -0.61
N VAL A 23 3.43 4.00 -1.93
CA VAL A 23 2.62 4.84 -2.84
C VAL A 23 1.09 4.72 -2.65
N PRO A 24 0.51 3.54 -2.36
CA PRO A 24 -0.93 3.45 -2.09
C PRO A 24 -1.40 4.18 -0.82
N GLN A 25 -0.55 4.27 0.22
CA GLN A 25 -0.88 4.94 1.49
C GLN A 25 -0.93 6.47 1.32
N VAL A 26 -0.02 7.00 0.52
CA VAL A 26 0.08 8.42 0.17
C VAL A 26 -1.16 8.94 -0.59
N ILE A 27 -1.80 8.08 -1.39
CA ILE A 27 -2.90 8.45 -2.30
C ILE A 27 -4.28 8.33 -1.64
N SER A 28 -4.45 7.43 -0.67
CA SER A 28 -5.77 7.05 -0.15
C SER A 28 -6.23 7.81 1.09
N GLY A 29 -5.35 8.52 1.81
CA GLY A 29 -5.74 9.28 3.00
C GLY A 29 -4.65 10.16 3.63
N ASP A 30 -3.37 9.84 3.42
CA ASP A 30 -2.28 10.42 4.22
C ASP A 30 -1.76 11.78 3.70
N ARG A 31 -2.36 12.38 2.66
CA ARG A 31 -1.83 13.60 2.04
C ARG A 31 -1.67 14.76 3.02
N VAL A 32 -2.62 14.92 3.95
CA VAL A 32 -2.58 15.99 4.96
C VAL A 32 -1.43 15.73 5.94
N GLU A 33 -1.35 14.51 6.46
CA GLU A 33 -0.32 14.12 7.41
C GLU A 33 1.11 14.25 6.82
N ILE A 34 1.27 13.94 5.53
CA ILE A 34 2.55 14.11 4.83
C ILE A 34 2.92 15.60 4.71
N MET A 35 1.96 16.46 4.38
CA MET A 35 2.21 17.91 4.30
C MET A 35 2.58 18.48 5.68
N ASP A 36 1.96 17.98 6.75
CA ASP A 36 2.27 18.40 8.12
C ASP A 36 3.68 17.99 8.55
N VAL A 37 4.06 16.73 8.32
CA VAL A 37 5.41 16.22 8.63
C VAL A 37 6.49 16.98 7.84
N VAL A 38 6.24 17.24 6.55
CA VAL A 38 7.18 17.98 5.71
C VAL A 38 7.30 19.43 6.18
N ARG A 39 6.17 20.07 6.53
CA ARG A 39 6.17 21.43 7.07
C ARG A 39 6.98 21.51 8.35
N GLU A 40 6.77 20.59 9.28
CA GLU A 40 7.47 20.57 10.57
C GLU A 40 8.98 20.32 10.39
N THR A 41 9.35 19.34 9.56
CA THR A 41 10.76 19.06 9.24
C THR A 41 11.43 20.26 8.59
N THR A 42 10.76 20.90 7.63
CA THR A 42 11.30 22.09 6.96
C THR A 42 11.46 23.24 7.95
N ASP A 43 10.47 23.49 8.81
CA ASP A 43 10.52 24.55 9.82
C ASP A 43 11.70 24.37 10.79
N GLN A 44 11.93 23.14 11.27
CA GLN A 44 13.08 22.86 12.13
C GLN A 44 14.42 23.12 11.44
N GLU A 45 14.55 22.75 10.17
CA GLU A 45 15.77 22.98 9.41
C GLU A 45 15.99 24.47 9.09
N THR A 46 14.92 25.21 8.79
CA THR A 46 14.99 26.64 8.42
C THR A 46 15.08 27.60 9.60
N LYS A 47 14.71 27.16 10.81
CA LYS A 47 14.99 27.91 12.05
C LYS A 47 16.46 28.26 12.21
N SER A 48 17.36 27.35 11.83
CA SER A 48 18.81 27.60 11.85
C SER A 48 19.27 28.71 10.89
N LEU A 49 18.42 29.06 9.92
CA LEU A 49 18.65 30.09 8.91
C LEU A 49 17.84 31.37 9.18
N GLY A 50 17.04 31.43 10.26
CA GLY A 50 16.17 32.56 10.58
C GLY A 50 14.96 32.70 9.64
N ILE A 51 14.54 31.61 8.99
CA ILE A 51 13.43 31.58 8.04
C ILE A 51 12.25 30.85 8.69
N GLU A 52 11.05 31.43 8.61
CA GLU A 52 9.80 30.84 9.12
C GLU A 52 8.98 30.24 7.98
N VAL A 53 8.53 28.99 8.12
CA VAL A 53 7.75 28.28 7.11
C VAL A 53 6.25 28.39 7.43
N VAL A 54 5.58 29.33 6.75
CA VAL A 54 4.15 29.58 6.97
C VAL A 54 3.30 28.42 6.43
N ASP A 55 3.56 27.96 5.20
CA ASP A 55 2.73 26.99 4.51
C ASP A 55 3.52 26.23 3.43
N VAL A 56 3.26 24.92 3.29
CA VAL A 56 3.86 24.06 2.26
C VAL A 56 2.74 23.41 1.47
N ARG A 57 2.67 23.72 0.16
CA ARG A 57 1.67 23.13 -0.74
C ARG A 57 2.30 22.36 -1.87
N LEU A 58 1.79 21.16 -2.06
CA LEU A 58 2.12 20.29 -3.18
C LEU A 58 1.43 20.78 -4.45
N LYS A 59 2.21 21.23 -5.44
CA LYS A 59 1.70 21.78 -6.70
C LYS A 59 1.28 20.69 -7.71
N ARG A 60 2.12 19.67 -7.90
CA ARG A 60 1.85 18.52 -8.78
C ARG A 60 2.71 17.34 -8.37
N VAL A 61 2.11 16.15 -8.29
CA VAL A 61 2.84 14.89 -8.18
C VAL A 61 2.56 14.12 -9.45
N ASP A 62 3.55 14.05 -10.33
CA ASP A 62 3.52 13.16 -11.47
C ASP A 62 3.97 11.79 -10.96
N LEU A 63 3.00 10.96 -10.58
CA LEU A 63 3.24 9.56 -10.26
C LEU A 63 3.41 8.81 -11.58
N ASP A 64 4.64 8.38 -11.84
CA ASP A 64 4.94 7.49 -12.95
C ASP A 64 4.04 6.24 -12.85
N THR A 65 3.26 5.98 -13.91
CA THR A 65 2.24 4.93 -13.99
C THR A 65 2.80 3.51 -13.80
N THR A 66 4.13 3.37 -13.79
CA THR A 66 4.84 2.09 -13.67
C THR A 66 4.60 1.36 -12.33
N ILE A 67 4.06 2.04 -11.31
CA ILE A 67 3.75 1.42 -10.00
C ILE A 67 2.42 0.62 -10.01
N SER A 68 1.60 0.75 -11.05
CA SER A 68 0.36 -0.04 -11.18
C SER A 68 0.62 -1.53 -11.44
N ILE A 69 1.74 -1.87 -12.10
CA ILE A 69 2.05 -3.25 -12.50
C ILE A 69 2.29 -4.13 -11.26
N GLY A 70 3.03 -3.63 -10.27
CA GLY A 70 3.36 -4.39 -9.06
C GLY A 70 2.15 -4.66 -8.15
N VAL A 71 1.16 -3.77 -8.13
CA VAL A 71 -0.08 -3.99 -7.37
C VAL A 71 -0.97 -4.99 -8.08
N TYR A 72 -1.13 -4.85 -9.41
CA TYR A 72 -1.92 -5.77 -10.22
C TYR A 72 -1.41 -7.22 -10.12
N GLN A 73 -0.09 -7.42 -10.25
CA GLN A 73 0.54 -8.74 -10.10
C GLN A 73 0.32 -9.35 -8.72
N ARG A 74 0.39 -8.55 -7.64
CA ARG A 74 0.10 -9.02 -6.27
C ARG A 74 -1.37 -9.40 -6.10
N MET A 75 -2.29 -8.60 -6.65
CA MET A 75 -3.73 -8.90 -6.60
C MET A 75 -4.07 -10.17 -7.38
N GLU A 76 -3.46 -10.37 -8.55
CA GLU A 76 -3.64 -11.57 -9.36
C GLU A 76 -3.13 -12.82 -8.63
N ALA A 77 -1.94 -12.74 -8.03
CA ALA A 77 -1.37 -13.82 -7.24
C ALA A 77 -2.25 -14.17 -6.03
N GLU A 78 -2.74 -13.16 -5.31
CA GLU A 78 -3.62 -13.35 -4.16
C GLU A 78 -4.96 -13.97 -4.57
N ARG A 79 -5.55 -13.52 -5.68
CA ARG A 79 -6.81 -14.06 -6.20
C ARG A 79 -6.66 -15.50 -6.68
N SER A 80 -5.53 -15.83 -7.31
CA SER A 80 -5.18 -17.20 -7.67
C SER A 80 -5.02 -18.09 -6.44
N ARG A 81 -4.38 -17.59 -5.38
CA ARG A 81 -4.22 -18.28 -4.08
C ARG A 81 -5.58 -18.58 -3.44
N VAL A 82 -6.44 -17.57 -3.31
CA VAL A 82 -7.79 -17.73 -2.73
C VAL A 82 -8.62 -18.72 -3.55
N ALA A 83 -8.54 -18.66 -4.88
CA ALA A 83 -9.28 -19.60 -5.73
C ALA A 83 -8.75 -21.05 -5.60
N LYS A 84 -7.46 -21.26 -5.35
CA LYS A 84 -6.90 -22.60 -5.08
C LYS A 84 -7.37 -23.12 -3.72
N ASP A 85 -7.34 -22.27 -2.68
CA ASP A 85 -7.80 -22.64 -1.33
C ASP A 85 -9.28 -23.06 -1.33
N LEU A 86 -10.14 -22.26 -1.99
CA LEU A 86 -11.56 -22.59 -2.12
C LEU A 86 -11.81 -23.91 -2.86
N ARG A 87 -11.07 -24.18 -3.94
CA ARG A 87 -11.18 -25.46 -4.67
C ARG A 87 -10.71 -26.64 -3.82
N ALA A 88 -9.63 -26.49 -3.07
CA ALA A 88 -9.11 -27.53 -2.19
C ALA A 88 -10.13 -27.88 -1.10
N ARG A 89 -10.68 -26.87 -0.41
CA ARG A 89 -11.74 -27.07 0.60
C ARG A 89 -12.99 -27.70 0.01
N GLY A 90 -13.40 -27.26 -1.18
CA GLY A 90 -14.55 -27.85 -1.89
C GLY A 90 -14.33 -29.33 -2.22
N ALA A 91 -13.13 -29.70 -2.67
CA ALA A 91 -12.76 -31.07 -2.96
C ALA A 91 -12.72 -31.94 -1.69
N GLU A 92 -12.12 -31.44 -0.61
CA GLU A 92 -12.08 -32.12 0.69
C GLU A 92 -13.49 -32.39 1.23
N ALA A 93 -14.35 -31.37 1.22
CA ALA A 93 -15.74 -31.49 1.67
C ALA A 93 -16.52 -32.51 0.80
N ALA A 94 -16.35 -32.46 -0.52
CA ALA A 94 -16.98 -33.41 -1.43
C ALA A 94 -16.53 -34.85 -1.18
N GLU A 95 -15.24 -35.07 -0.97
CA GLU A 95 -14.69 -36.40 -0.69
C GLU A 95 -15.22 -36.97 0.63
N LYS A 96 -15.28 -36.13 1.67
CA LYS A 96 -15.85 -36.51 2.96
C LYS A 96 -17.32 -36.90 2.84
N ILE A 97 -18.13 -36.10 2.14
CA ILE A 97 -19.55 -36.38 1.93
C ILE A 97 -19.74 -37.70 1.17
N ARG A 98 -18.94 -37.96 0.14
CA ARG A 98 -19.01 -39.24 -0.60
C ARG A 98 -18.63 -40.42 0.28
N ALA A 99 -17.54 -40.33 1.04
CA ALA A 99 -17.11 -41.39 1.94
C ALA A 99 -18.17 -41.70 3.01
N ASP A 100 -18.78 -40.67 3.60
CA ASP A 100 -19.86 -40.83 4.57
C ASP A 100 -21.11 -41.46 3.94
N ALA A 101 -21.48 -41.04 2.72
CA ALA A 101 -22.60 -41.60 1.97
C ALA A 101 -22.37 -43.08 1.60
N ASP A 102 -21.17 -43.42 1.13
CA ASP A 102 -20.79 -44.81 0.81
C ASP A 102 -20.81 -45.70 2.05
N ARG A 103 -20.31 -45.18 3.19
CA ARG A 103 -20.39 -45.87 4.48
C ARG A 103 -21.84 -46.12 4.90
N GLN A 104 -22.70 -45.11 4.82
CA GLN A 104 -24.12 -45.25 5.14
C GLN A 104 -24.81 -46.28 4.24
N ARG A 105 -24.53 -46.25 2.93
CA ARG A 105 -25.04 -47.23 1.96
C ARG A 105 -24.63 -48.65 2.33
N ALA A 106 -23.37 -48.86 2.70
CA ALA A 106 -22.87 -50.17 3.10
C ALA A 106 -23.56 -50.71 4.37
N ILE A 107 -23.88 -49.83 5.33
CA ILE A 107 -24.60 -50.20 6.56
C ILE A 107 -26.06 -50.56 6.27
N ILE A 108 -26.74 -49.80 5.39
CA ILE A 108 -28.17 -50.02 5.08
C ILE A 108 -28.40 -51.31 4.26
N LEU A 109 -27.42 -51.71 3.45
CA LEU A 109 -27.50 -52.92 2.61
C LEU A 109 -27.08 -54.22 3.34
N ALA A 110 -26.58 -54.12 4.57
CA ALA A 110 -26.19 -55.26 5.41
C ALA A 110 -27.35 -55.71 6.31
#